data_AF-A0A415I5F1-F1
#
_entry.id   AF-A0A415I5F1-F1
#
_cell.length_a   1.000
_cell.length_b   1.000
_cell.length_c   1.000
_cell.angle_alpha   90.00
_cell.angle_beta   90.00
_cell.angle_gamma   90.00
#
_symmetry.space_group_name_H-M   'P 1'
#
loop_
_entity.id
_entity.type
_entity.pdbx_description
1 polymer ?
#
loop_
_entity_poly.entity_id
_entity_poly.type
_entity_poly.pdbx_seq_one_letter_code
_entity_poly.pdbx_strand_id
1 'polypeptide(L)'
;MKVSEQFKSTIKAYLDNMAAVDSLFAPVYQKPTKNIDNCITYILNQVKKSGCCGFSDDEIFGMALHYYQEDNIEVGSPLKCNVVVNHHVELSEEEKKAAREAAIKKLQEEELAKLKKRQQAKRENNTEVQTQLTLF
;
A
#
# COMPACT_ATOMS: atom_id res chain seq x y z
N MET A 1 20.85 -18.35 15.80
CA MET A 1 20.27 -16.99 15.83
C MET A 1 18.79 -17.13 15.65
N LYS A 2 17.97 -16.71 16.61
CA LYS A 2 16.52 -16.89 16.50
C LYS A 2 15.95 -15.64 15.85
N VAL A 3 15.85 -15.64 14.52
CA VAL A 3 14.77 -14.89 13.88
C VAL A 3 13.51 -15.35 14.61
N SER A 4 12.70 -14.41 15.09
CA SER A 4 11.47 -14.78 15.79
C SER A 4 10.66 -15.66 14.85
N GLU A 5 10.41 -16.92 15.22
CA GLU A 5 9.64 -17.83 14.36
C GLU A 5 8.26 -17.25 14.03
N GLN A 6 7.74 -16.41 14.93
CA GLN A 6 6.56 -15.58 14.73
C GLN A 6 6.71 -14.71 13.47
N PHE A 7 7.80 -13.95 13.33
CA PHE A 7 8.05 -13.08 12.16
C PHE A 7 8.04 -13.87 10.85
N LYS A 8 8.73 -15.02 10.84
CA LYS A 8 8.74 -15.92 9.69
C LYS A 8 7.34 -16.45 9.37
N SER A 9 6.58 -16.85 10.38
CA SER A 9 5.22 -17.37 10.20
C SER A 9 4.27 -16.29 9.69
N THR A 10 4.36 -15.06 10.18
CA THR A 10 3.51 -13.94 9.76
C THR A 10 3.74 -13.59 8.29
N ILE A 11 5.01 -13.46 7.86
CA ILE A 11 5.33 -13.20 6.45
C ILE A 11 4.85 -14.35 5.57
N LYS A 12 5.07 -15.59 6.01
CA LYS A 12 4.63 -16.76 5.25
C LYS A 12 3.11 -16.77 5.07
N ALA A 13 2.34 -16.56 6.14
CA ALA A 13 0.88 -16.52 6.06
C ALA A 13 0.38 -15.41 5.12
N TYR A 14 1.02 -14.24 5.11
CA TYR A 14 0.70 -13.17 4.17
C TYR A 14 0.96 -13.59 2.71
N LEU A 15 2.13 -14.18 2.42
CA LEU A 15 2.48 -14.62 1.07
C LEU A 15 1.60 -15.78 0.58
N ASP A 16 1.23 -16.70 1.48
CA ASP A 16 0.32 -17.80 1.18
C ASP A 16 -1.07 -17.28 0.80
N ASN A 17 -1.61 -16.30 1.54
CA ASN A 17 -2.86 -15.62 1.19
C ASN A 17 -2.75 -14.88 -0.14
N MET A 18 -1.63 -14.19 -0.39
CA MET A 18 -1.40 -13.49 -1.65
C MET A 18 -1.35 -14.47 -2.83
N ALA A 19 -0.68 -15.61 -2.69
CA ALA A 19 -0.62 -16.65 -3.72
C ALA A 19 -2.00 -17.29 -3.97
N ALA A 20 -2.88 -17.32 -2.97
CA ALA A 20 -4.25 -17.81 -3.15
C ALA A 20 -5.14 -16.80 -3.92
N VAL A 21 -4.92 -15.50 -3.74
CA VAL A 21 -5.70 -14.43 -4.37
C VAL A 21 -5.15 -14.04 -5.75
N ASP A 22 -3.83 -13.98 -5.89
CA ASP A 22 -3.12 -13.59 -7.11
C ASP A 22 -2.56 -14.83 -7.85
N SER A 23 -3.23 -15.17 -8.94
CA SER A 23 -2.89 -16.30 -9.81
C SER A 23 -1.57 -16.13 -10.55
N LEU A 24 -1.09 -14.90 -10.76
CA LEU A 24 0.21 -14.62 -11.37
C LEU A 24 1.34 -14.72 -10.34
N PHE A 25 1.05 -14.48 -9.06
CA PHE A 25 2.01 -14.60 -7.97
C PHE A 25 2.26 -16.05 -7.56
N ALA A 26 1.24 -16.90 -7.54
CA ALA A 26 1.35 -18.32 -7.17
C ALA A 26 2.52 -19.08 -7.84
N PRO A 27 2.71 -19.05 -9.17
CA PRO A 27 3.82 -19.76 -9.82
C PRO A 27 5.19 -19.18 -9.45
N VAL A 28 5.26 -17.88 -9.15
CA VAL A 28 6.50 -17.20 -8.73
C VAL A 28 6.88 -17.59 -7.31
N TYR A 29 5.88 -17.66 -6.42
CA TYR A 29 6.07 -18.08 -5.03
C TYR A 29 6.53 -19.54 -4.91
N GLN A 30 6.07 -20.42 -5.81
CA GLN A 30 6.47 -21.83 -5.86
C GLN A 30 7.84 -22.07 -6.51
N LYS A 31 8.53 -21.04 -7.03
CA LYS A 31 9.85 -21.20 -7.64
C LYS A 31 10.85 -21.70 -6.57
N PRO A 32 11.60 -22.80 -6.81
CA PRO A 32 12.57 -23.32 -5.84
C PRO A 32 13.77 -22.38 -5.63
N THR A 33 13.98 -21.42 -6.53
CA THR A 33 15.00 -20.38 -6.40
C THR A 33 14.65 -19.33 -5.35
N LYS A 34 13.37 -19.23 -4.94
CA LYS A 34 12.89 -18.24 -3.99
C LYS A 34 12.50 -18.93 -2.68
N ASN A 35 13.22 -18.59 -1.60
CA ASN A 35 12.98 -19.11 -0.25
C ASN A 35 12.59 -17.98 0.70
N ILE A 36 11.69 -18.29 1.64
CA ILE A 36 11.29 -17.40 2.74
C ILE A 36 12.48 -16.95 3.59
N ASP A 37 13.50 -17.79 3.78
CA ASP A 37 14.70 -17.42 4.56
C ASP A 37 15.52 -16.32 3.87
N ASN A 38 15.61 -16.38 2.54
CA ASN A 38 16.25 -15.34 1.74
C ASN A 38 15.39 -14.07 1.70
N CYS A 39 14.07 -14.21 1.63
CA CYS A 39 13.14 -13.09 1.73
C CYS A 39 13.32 -12.33 3.07
N ILE A 40 13.35 -13.06 4.19
CA ILE A 40 13.62 -12.47 5.51
C ILE A 40 14.98 -11.78 5.55
N THR A 41 16.01 -12.43 5.00
CA THR A 41 17.36 -11.83 4.94
C THR A 41 17.38 -10.54 4.13
N TYR A 42 16.66 -10.51 3.01
CA TYR A 42 16.50 -9.32 2.17
C TYR A 42 15.83 -8.17 2.96
N ILE A 43 14.70 -8.46 3.61
CA ILE A 43 13.97 -7.48 4.43
C ILE A 43 14.89 -6.91 5.51
N LEU A 44 15.63 -7.76 6.23
CA LEU A 44 16.54 -7.32 7.30
C LEU A 44 17.68 -6.45 6.77
N ASN A 45 18.25 -6.78 5.61
CA ASN A 45 19.27 -5.96 4.98
C ASN A 45 18.73 -4.60 4.57
N GLN A 46 17.48 -4.56 4.10
CA GLN A 46 16.88 -3.34 3.61
C GLN A 46 16.41 -2.41 4.74
N VAL A 47 15.88 -3.00 5.82
CA VAL A 47 15.66 -2.33 7.10
C VAL A 47 16.97 -1.73 7.63
N LYS A 48 18.07 -2.50 7.61
CA LYS A 48 19.38 -2.00 8.03
C LYS A 48 19.87 -0.83 7.17
N LYS A 49 19.69 -0.89 5.84
CA LYS A 49 20.07 0.18 4.91
C LYS A 49 19.28 1.46 5.16
N SER A 50 18.00 1.35 5.53
CA SER A 50 17.15 2.49 5.81
C SER A 50 17.57 3.29 7.06
N GLY A 51 18.25 2.65 8.02
CA GLY A 51 18.58 3.24 9.32
C GLY A 51 17.39 3.37 10.29
N CYS A 52 16.19 2.95 9.89
CA CYS A 52 15.00 2.96 10.73
C CYS A 52 14.89 1.68 11.59
N CYS A 53 14.44 1.83 12.84
CA CYS A 53 14.30 0.72 13.78
C CYS A 53 12.89 0.12 13.88
N GLY A 54 11.91 0.70 13.17
CA GLY A 54 10.51 0.29 13.20
C GLY A 54 9.87 0.42 11.83
N PHE A 55 9.08 -0.58 11.48
CA PHE A 55 8.35 -0.68 10.21
C PHE A 55 6.95 -1.20 10.51
N SER A 56 5.99 -0.74 9.72
CA SER A 56 4.64 -1.29 9.71
C SER A 56 4.57 -2.63 9.00
N ASP A 57 3.56 -3.42 9.31
CA ASP A 57 3.32 -4.72 8.67
C ASP A 57 3.20 -4.58 7.14
N ASP A 58 2.50 -3.55 6.65
CA ASP A 58 2.32 -3.30 5.21
C ASP A 58 3.64 -3.02 4.48
N GLU A 59 4.57 -2.30 5.12
CA GLU A 59 5.89 -2.05 4.56
C GLU A 59 6.71 -3.34 4.47
N ILE A 60 6.73 -4.13 5.55
CA ILE A 60 7.43 -5.42 5.58
C ILE A 60 6.85 -6.38 4.53
N PHE A 61 5.53 -6.43 4.40
CA PHE A 61 4.83 -7.23 3.40
C PHE A 61 5.11 -6.76 1.98
N GLY A 62 5.16 -5.44 1.74
CA GLY A 62 5.55 -4.88 0.45
C GLY A 62 6.97 -5.27 0.04
N MET A 63 7.91 -5.25 0.99
CA MET A 63 9.29 -5.71 0.75
C MET A 63 9.37 -7.20 0.46
N ALA A 64 8.56 -8.01 1.16
CA ALA A 64 8.46 -9.44 0.91
C ALA A 64 7.92 -9.73 -0.51
N LEU A 65 6.86 -9.04 -0.92
CA LEU A 65 6.27 -9.18 -2.24
C LEU A 65 7.27 -8.81 -3.35
N HIS A 66 7.97 -7.69 -3.16
CA HIS A 66 8.99 -7.21 -4.08
C HIS A 66 10.11 -8.24 -4.29
N TYR A 67 10.55 -8.90 -3.21
CA TYR A 67 11.55 -9.98 -3.29
C TYR A 67 11.15 -11.14 -4.21
N TYR A 68 9.86 -11.49 -4.22
CA TYR A 68 9.36 -12.57 -5.08
C TYR A 68 9.08 -12.07 -6.51
N GLN A 69 8.58 -10.84 -6.68
CA GLN A 69 8.29 -10.28 -7.99
C GLN A 69 9.53 -9.96 -8.82
N GLU A 70 10.63 -9.52 -8.19
CA GLU A 70 11.87 -9.25 -8.90
C GLU A 70 12.73 -10.51 -9.05
N ASP A 71 13.09 -10.88 -10.29
CA ASP A 71 13.94 -12.05 -10.54
C ASP A 71 15.40 -11.83 -10.09
N ASN A 72 15.94 -10.61 -10.20
CA ASN A 72 17.33 -10.25 -9.84
C ASN A 72 17.39 -9.31 -8.64
N ILE A 73 17.21 -9.85 -7.43
CA ILE A 73 17.25 -9.05 -6.19
C ILE A 73 18.44 -9.44 -5.31
N GLU A 74 19.16 -8.44 -4.81
CA GLU A 74 20.29 -8.65 -3.91
C GLU A 74 19.80 -8.89 -2.48
N VAL A 75 19.77 -10.15 -2.06
CA VAL A 75 19.39 -10.55 -0.70
C VAL A 75 20.32 -9.95 0.37
N GLY A 76 21.59 -9.74 0.01
CA GLY A 76 22.65 -9.31 0.92
C GLY A 76 23.16 -10.42 1.83
N SER A 77 23.97 -10.06 2.82
CA SER A 77 24.57 -11.03 3.74
C SER A 77 23.63 -11.35 4.91
N PRO A 78 23.67 -12.58 5.47
CA PRO A 78 22.92 -12.90 6.68
C PRO A 78 23.32 -11.98 7.83
N LEU A 79 22.35 -11.25 8.37
CA LEU A 79 22.58 -10.31 9.47
C LEU A 79 22.28 -10.94 10.81
N LYS A 80 23.18 -10.70 11.76
CA LYS A 80 23.02 -11.02 13.16
C LYS A 80 22.12 -9.97 13.84
N CYS A 81 20.81 -10.12 13.76
CA CYS A 81 19.85 -9.14 14.30
C CYS A 81 18.73 -9.82 15.13
N ASN A 82 18.28 -9.11 16.17
CA ASN A 82 17.16 -9.54 17.01
C ASN A 82 15.90 -8.83 16.51
N VAL A 83 14.92 -9.61 16.05
CA VAL A 83 13.63 -9.10 15.59
C VAL A 83 12.61 -9.31 16.71
N VAL A 84 12.07 -8.22 17.23
CA VAL A 84 10.98 -8.24 18.21
C VAL A 84 9.70 -7.85 17.48
N VAL A 85 8.75 -8.77 17.41
CA VAL A 85 7.42 -8.53 16.81
C VAL A 85 6.49 -8.09 17.93
N ASN A 86 6.20 -6.80 18.01
CA ASN A 86 5.13 -6.29 18.86
C ASN A 86 3.81 -6.53 18.13
N HIS A 87 3.25 -7.72 18.25
CA HIS A 87 1.94 -8.02 17.68
C HIS A 87 0.85 -7.32 18.50
N HIS A 88 0.58 -6.06 18.19
CA HIS A 88 -0.66 -5.41 18.60
C HIS A 88 -1.73 -5.92 17.61
N VAL A 89 -2.60 -6.81 18.06
CA VAL A 89 -3.77 -7.26 17.29
C VAL A 89 -4.70 -6.06 17.17
N GLU A 90 -4.49 -5.21 16.17
CA GLU A 90 -5.50 -4.25 15.75
C GLU A 90 -6.50 -5.00 14.89
N LEU A 91 -7.69 -5.16 15.45
CA LEU A 91 -8.81 -5.80 14.78
C LEU A 91 -9.15 -5.07 13.46
N SER A 92 -9.40 -5.89 12.44
CA SER A 92 -10.26 -5.63 11.27
C SER A 92 -9.65 -4.93 10.04
N GLU A 93 -9.66 -5.67 8.93
CA GLU A 93 -9.39 -5.19 7.56
C GLU A 93 -10.42 -4.16 7.04
N GLU A 94 -11.48 -3.86 7.78
CA GLU A 94 -12.55 -2.96 7.33
C GLU A 94 -12.08 -1.49 7.24
N GLU A 95 -11.11 -1.06 8.05
CA GLU A 95 -10.66 0.34 8.08
C GLU A 95 -9.77 0.71 6.88
N LYS A 96 -9.01 -0.26 6.32
CA LYS A 96 -8.15 -0.01 5.15
C LYS A 96 -8.94 0.20 3.86
N LYS A 97 -10.14 -0.40 3.72
CA LYS A 97 -11.05 -0.13 2.61
C LYS A 97 -11.73 1.23 2.76
N ALA A 98 -12.12 1.60 3.99
CA ALA A 98 -12.72 2.89 4.27
C ALA A 98 -11.80 4.06 3.90
N ALA A 99 -10.48 3.94 4.14
CA ALA A 99 -9.52 4.99 3.77
C ALA A 99 -9.40 5.18 2.25
N ARG A 100 -9.42 4.08 1.47
CA ARG A 100 -9.37 4.14 -0.01
C ARG A 100 -10.65 4.74 -0.59
N GLU A 101 -11.81 4.32 -0.08
CA GLU A 101 -13.10 4.85 -0.54
C GLU A 101 -13.31 6.31 -0.13
N ALA A 102 -12.87 6.72 1.07
CA ALA A 102 -12.97 8.10 1.54
C ALA A 102 -12.11 9.06 0.71
N ALA A 103 -10.92 8.63 0.29
CA ALA A 103 -10.06 9.42 -0.60
C ALA A 103 -10.71 9.63 -1.98
N ILE A 104 -11.33 8.58 -2.54
CA ILE A 104 -12.02 8.65 -3.84
C ILE A 104 -13.26 9.54 -3.75
N LYS A 105 -14.07 9.41 -2.69
CA LYS A 105 -15.31 10.16 -2.52
C LYS A 105 -15.08 11.67 -2.32
N LYS A 106 -14.07 12.05 -1.52
CA LYS A 106 -13.70 13.46 -1.35
C LYS A 106 -13.30 14.13 -2.66
N LEU A 107 -12.57 13.40 -3.52
CA LEU A 107 -12.10 13.91 -4.81
C LEU A 107 -13.28 14.16 -5.78
N GLN A 108 -14.26 13.25 -5.79
CA GLN A 108 -15.49 13.40 -6.59
C GLN A 108 -16.36 14.58 -6.14
N GLU A 109 -16.51 14.78 -4.83
CA GLU A 109 -17.31 15.90 -4.30
C GLU A 109 -16.67 17.26 -4.60
N GLU A 110 -15.34 17.36 -4.55
CA GLU A 110 -14.63 18.60 -4.87
C GLU A 110 -14.75 18.97 -6.37
N GLU A 111 -14.68 17.97 -7.26
CA GLU A 111 -14.91 18.19 -8.69
C GLU A 111 -16.34 18.64 -9.00
N LEU A 112 -17.34 18.01 -8.39
CA LEU A 112 -18.74 18.38 -8.56
C LEU A 112 -19.03 19.79 -8.00
N ALA A 113 -18.44 20.16 -6.87
CA ALA A 113 -18.59 21.50 -6.30
C ALA A 113 -17.95 22.58 -7.19
N LYS A 114 -16.76 22.32 -7.76
CA LYS A 114 -16.12 23.21 -8.75
C LYS A 114 -16.98 23.36 -10.00
N LEU A 115 -17.59 22.28 -10.48
CA LEU A 115 -18.47 22.33 -11.64
C LEU A 115 -19.75 23.13 -11.35
N LYS A 116 -20.40 22.93 -10.20
CA LYS A 116 -21.58 23.69 -9.78
C LYS A 116 -21.28 25.19 -9.62
N LYS A 117 -20.18 25.56 -8.97
CA LYS A 117 -19.75 26.97 -8.87
C LYS A 117 -19.51 27.61 -10.24
N ARG A 118 -18.87 26.88 -11.17
CA ARG A 118 -18.68 27.36 -12.55
C ARG A 118 -19.99 27.50 -13.32
N GLN A 119 -20.93 26.58 -13.14
CA GLN A 119 -22.26 26.67 -13.78
C GLN A 119 -23.09 27.82 -13.20
N GLN A 120 -23.03 28.05 -11.88
CA GLN A 120 -23.72 29.16 -11.23
C GLN A 120 -23.14 30.51 -11.69
N ALA A 121 -21.81 30.65 -11.71
CA ALA A 121 -21.16 31.85 -12.25
C ALA A 121 -21.51 32.10 -13.73
N LYS A 122 -21.66 31.05 -14.54
CA LYS A 122 -22.13 31.20 -15.94
C LYS A 122 -23.60 31.60 -16.05
N ARG A 123 -24.47 31.16 -15.12
CA ARG A 123 -25.89 31.57 -15.09
C ARG A 123 -26.06 33.02 -14.64
N GLU A 124 -25.30 33.45 -13.64
CA GLU A 124 -25.33 34.83 -13.14
C GLU A 124 -24.83 35.83 -14.21
N ASN A 125 -23.72 35.52 -14.89
CA ASN A 125 -23.23 36.34 -16.01
C ASN A 125 -24.24 36.41 -17.19
N ASN A 126 -24.98 35.34 -17.49
CA ASN A 126 -25.98 35.38 -18.57
C ASN A 126 -27.23 36.20 -18.17
N THR A 127 -27.54 36.27 -16.87
CA THR A 127 -28.68 37.04 -16.36
C THR A 127 -28.35 38.54 -16.34
N GLU A 128 -27.11 38.92 -16.02
CA GLU A 128 -26.64 40.31 -16.06
C GLU A 128 -26.50 40.85 -17.50
N VAL A 129 -26.09 40.02 -18.47
CA VAL A 129 -26.03 40.43 -19.88
C VAL A 129 -27.43 40.64 -20.47
N GLN A 130 -28.44 39.84 -20.08
CA GLN A 130 -29.83 40.03 -20.53
C GLN A 130 -30.51 41.27 -19.94
N THR A 131 -30.22 41.64 -18.69
CA THR A 131 -30.81 42.84 -18.07
C THR A 131 -30.21 44.15 -18.59
N GLN A 132 -28.96 44.15 -19.08
CA GLN A 132 -28.35 45.33 -19.70
C GLN A 132 -28.82 45.58 -21.15
N LEU A 133 -29.24 44.53 -21.87
CA LEU A 133 -29.75 44.64 -23.25
C LEU A 133 -31.23 45.05 -23.35
N THR A 134 -31.98 45.03 -22.24
CA THR A 134 -33.41 45.34 -22.21
C THR A 134 -33.72 46.77 -21.73
N LEU A 135 -32.70 47.61 -21.49
CA LEU A 135 -32.84 49.00 -21.01
C LEU A 135 -32.56 50.08 -22.07
N PHE A 136 -32.63 49.75 -23.36
CA PHE A 136 -32.57 50.73 -24.45
C PHE A 136 -33.84 50.71 -25.30
#